data_AF-A0A6B3GJR5-F1
#
_entry.id   AF-A0A6B3GJR5-F1
#
_cell.length_a   1.000
_cell.length_b   1.000
_cell.length_c   1.000
_cell.angle_alpha   90.00
_cell.angle_beta   90.00
_cell.angle_gamma   90.00
#
_symmetry.space_group_name_H-M   'P 1'
#
loop_
_entity.id
_entity.type
_entity.pdbx_description
1 polymer ?
#
loop_
_entity_poly.entity_id
_entity_poly.type
_entity_poly.pdbx_seq_one_letter_code
_entity_poly.pdbx_strand_id
1 'polypeptide(L)' 'GKGANLAEMTNLGLPVPPGFTITTEACKVYLESGDAPTALRDEVSAHLTALEERMGKQLGQADDPLL' A
#
# COMPACT_ATOMS: atom_id res chain seq x y z
N GLY A 1 -14.43 -7.78 -0.10
CA GLY A 1 -13.39 -7.83 -1.16
C GLY A 1 -12.02 -7.83 -0.50
N LYS A 2 -10.95 -8.34 -1.12
CA LYS A 2 -9.66 -8.60 -0.43
C LYS A 2 -9.14 -7.42 0.42
N GLY A 3 -9.07 -6.21 -0.14
CA GLY A 3 -8.63 -5.02 0.59
C GLY A 3 -9.54 -4.66 1.77
N ALA A 4 -10.86 -4.68 1.57
CA ALA A 4 -11.83 -4.44 2.64
C ALA A 4 -11.74 -5.49 3.76
N ASN A 5 -11.55 -6.77 3.41
CA ASN A 5 -11.38 -7.84 4.40
C ASN A 5 -10.09 -7.65 5.21
N LEU A 6 -8.97 -7.26 4.58
CA LEU A 6 -7.72 -6.97 5.29
C LEU A 6 -7.85 -5.77 6.24
N ALA A 7 -8.55 -4.73 5.81
CA ALA A 7 -8.85 -3.56 6.65
C ALA A 7 -9.73 -3.95 7.84
N GLU A 8 -10.76 -4.77 7.63
CA GLU A 8 -11.63 -5.27 8.69
C GLU A 8 -10.87 -6.14 9.69
N MET A 9 -10.04 -7.09 9.23
CA MET A 9 -9.20 -7.92 10.10
C MET A 9 -8.24 -7.07 10.96
N THR A 10 -7.67 -6.02 10.37
CA THR A 10 -6.82 -5.05 11.10
C THR A 10 -7.62 -4.31 12.17
N ASN A 11 -8.83 -3.84 11.85
CA ASN A 11 -9.72 -3.15 12.80
C ASN A 11 -10.20 -4.06 13.94
N LEU A 12 -10.31 -5.37 13.67
CA LEU A 12 -10.62 -6.40 14.67
C LEU A 12 -9.41 -6.78 15.53
N GLY A 13 -8.23 -6.20 15.28
CA GLY A 13 -7.00 -6.48 16.03
C GLY A 13 -6.37 -7.84 15.72
N LEU A 14 -6.73 -8.47 14.60
CA LEU A 14 -6.11 -9.71 14.17
C LEU A 14 -4.66 -9.43 13.73
N PRO A 15 -3.73 -10.39 13.92
CA PRO A 15 -2.33 -10.22 13.55
C PRO A 15 -2.15 -10.32 12.02
N VAL A 16 -2.48 -9.25 11.33
CA VAL A 16 -2.29 -9.09 9.89
C VAL A 16 -1.05 -8.23 9.65
N PRO A 17 -0.13 -8.62 8.74
CA PRO A 17 0.97 -7.74 8.34
C PRO A 17 0.46 -6.39 7.83
N PRO A 18 1.10 -5.27 8.18
CA PRO A 18 0.69 -3.95 7.71
C PRO A 18 0.83 -3.84 6.19
N GLY A 19 0.02 -2.97 5.59
CA GLY A 19 0.05 -2.68 4.17
C GLY A 19 -0.98 -1.61 3.81
N PHE A 20 -1.10 -1.35 2.50
CA PHE A 20 -2.08 -0.41 1.95
C PHE A 20 -2.72 -0.99 0.68
N THR A 21 -3.83 -0.42 0.26
CA THR A 21 -4.57 -0.85 -0.93
C THR A 21 -4.72 0.32 -1.88
N ILE A 22 -4.32 0.13 -3.15
CA ILE A 22 -4.63 1.07 -4.23
C ILE A 22 -6.08 0.86 -4.64
N THR A 23 -6.84 1.96 -4.74
CA THR A 23 -8.28 1.92 -4.98
C THR A 23 -8.62 1.44 -6.39
N THR A 24 -9.86 0.98 -6.57
CA THR A 24 -10.41 0.64 -7.88
C THR A 24 -10.53 1.85 -8.80
N GLU A 25 -10.73 3.04 -8.23
CA GLU A 25 -10.81 4.33 -8.92
C GLU A 25 -9.48 4.67 -9.60
N ALA A 26 -8.34 4.47 -8.92
CA ALA A 26 -7.03 4.67 -9.53
C ALA A 26 -6.79 3.73 -10.72
N CYS A 27 -7.24 2.48 -10.61
CA CYS A 27 -7.20 1.53 -11.73
C CYS A 27 -8.08 1.98 -12.89
N LYS A 28 -9.28 2.50 -12.61
CA LYS A 28 -10.19 3.02 -13.63
C LYS A 28 -9.56 4.16 -14.42
N VAL A 29 -8.92 5.13 -13.75
CA VAL A 29 -8.21 6.23 -14.42
C VAL A 29 -7.14 5.67 -15.37
N TYR A 30 -6.30 4.75 -14.88
CA TYR A 30 -5.26 4.13 -15.70
C TYR A 30 -5.80 3.42 -16.94
N LEU A 31 -6.92 2.71 -16.82
CA LEU A 31 -7.56 2.03 -17.95
C LEU A 31 -8.17 3.01 -18.96
N GLU A 32 -8.62 4.18 -18.52
CA GLU A 32 -9.26 5.19 -19.37
C GLU A 32 -8.25 6.09 -20.09
N SER A 33 -7.17 6.50 -19.41
CA SER A 33 -6.17 7.43 -19.95
C SER A 33 -4.90 6.76 -20.45
N GLY A 34 -4.59 5.54 -19.99
CA GLY A 34 -3.28 4.91 -20.16
C GLY A 34 -2.22 5.42 -19.16
N ASP A 35 -2.56 6.41 -18.35
CA ASP A 35 -1.69 7.05 -17.37
C ASP A 35 -2.25 6.88 -15.96
N ALA A 36 -1.36 6.64 -14.99
CA ALA A 36 -1.78 6.64 -13.59
C ALA A 36 -2.22 8.06 -13.16
N PRO A 37 -3.13 8.20 -12.17
CA PRO A 37 -3.43 9.49 -11.57
C PRO A 37 -2.15 10.20 -11.13
N THR A 38 -2.02 11.50 -11.43
CA THR A 38 -0.80 12.27 -11.14
C THR A 38 -0.35 12.17 -9.68
N ALA A 39 -1.31 12.15 -8.75
CA ALA A 39 -1.05 12.07 -7.32
C ALA A 39 -0.72 10.65 -6.82
N LEU A 40 -1.00 9.60 -7.61
CA LEU A 40 -0.86 8.20 -7.16
C LEU A 40 0.57 7.88 -6.74
N ARG A 41 1.56 8.45 -7.44
CA ARG A 41 2.98 8.21 -7.12
C ARG A 41 3.32 8.73 -5.73
N ASP A 42 2.89 9.96 -5.41
CA ASP A 42 3.18 10.59 -4.12
C ASP A 42 2.42 9.88 -2.98
N GLU A 43 1.17 9.46 -3.22
CA GLU A 43 0.39 8.66 -2.27
C GLU A 43 1.06 7.30 -1.98
N VAL A 44 1.50 6.59 -3.01
CA VAL A 44 2.22 5.31 -2.85
C VAL A 44 3.52 5.52 -2.08
N SER A 45 4.29 6.56 -2.39
CA SER A 45 5.51 6.88 -1.66
C SER A 45 5.24 7.19 -0.19
N ALA A 46 4.22 8.00 0.12
CA ALA A 46 3.86 8.32 1.50
C ALA A 46 3.43 7.07 2.30
N HIS A 47 2.62 6.19 1.69
CA HIS A 47 2.18 4.95 2.33
C HIS A 47 3.31 3.92 2.47
N LEU A 48 4.25 3.88 1.52
CA LEU A 48 5.45 3.05 1.63
C LEU A 48 6.34 3.51 2.79
N THR A 49 6.61 4.82 2.92
CA THR A 49 7.38 5.35 4.06
C THR A 49 6.71 4.99 5.40
N ALA A 50 5.39 5.17 5.51
CA ALA A 50 4.67 4.79 6.73
C ALA A 50 4.74 3.28 7.01
N LEU A 51 4.76 2.44 5.97
CA LEU A 51 4.91 0.99 6.10
C LEU A 51 6.32 0.62 6.59
N GLU A 52 7.35 1.22 6.01
CA GLU A 52 8.75 1.05 6.40
C GLU A 52 8.97 1.43 7.87
N GLU A 53 8.44 2.58 8.31
CA GLU A 53 8.50 3.03 9.70
C GLU A 53 7.81 2.03 10.65
N ARG A 54 6.65 1.51 10.26
CA ARG A 54 5.87 0.58 11.08
C ARG A 54 6.52 -0.81 11.19
N MET A 55 7.27 -1.21 10.16
CA MET A 55 7.98 -2.49 10.12
C MET A 55 9.42 -2.40 10.62
N GLY A 56 9.99 -1.19 10.70
CA GLY A 56 11.39 -0.99 11.03
C GLY A 56 12.36 -1.49 9.95
N LYS A 57 11.90 -1.56 8.69
CA LYS A 57 12.66 -2.08 7.53
C LYS A 57 12.48 -1.17 6.32
N GLN A 58 13.44 -1.17 5.41
CA GLN A 58 13.35 -0.41 4.15
C GLN A 58 13.20 -1.33 2.94
N LEU A 59 12.44 -0.89 1.95
CA LEU A 59 12.18 -1.64 0.72
C LEU A 59 13.50 -1.92 -0.01
N GLY A 60 13.80 -3.21 -0.18
CA GLY A 60 15.01 -3.65 -0.89
C GLY A 60 16.34 -3.38 -0.17
N GLN A 61 16.32 -3.09 1.14
CA GLN A 61 17.54 -2.97 1.94
C GLN A 61 18.39 -4.25 1.87
N ALA A 62 19.72 -4.10 1.81
CA ALA A 62 20.64 -5.22 1.60
C ALA A 62 20.63 -6.28 2.72
N ASP A 63 20.55 -5.84 3.99
CA ASP A 63 20.76 -6.72 5.14
C ASP A 63 19.45 -7.30 5.71
N ASP A 64 18.39 -6.50 5.77
CA ASP A 64 17.05 -6.90 6.24
C ASP A 64 15.94 -6.17 5.45
N PRO A 65 15.63 -6.63 4.23
CA PRO A 65 14.71 -5.94 3.35
C PRO A 65 13.25 -6.02 3.83
N LEU A 66 12.51 -4.94 3.62
CA LEU A 66 11.08 -5.01 3.35
C LEU A 66 10.91 -5.59 1.93
N LEU A 67 10.08 -6.62 1.79
CA LEU A 67 9.82 -7.37 0.54
C LEU A 67 8.37 -7.19 0.09
#